data_AF-A0A351CM19-F1
#
_entry.id   AF-A0A351CM19-F1
#
_cell.length_a   1.000
_cell.length_b   1.000
_cell.length_c   1.000
_cell.angle_alpha   90.00
_cell.angle_beta   90.00
_cell.angle_gamma   90.00
#
_symmetry.space_group_name_H-M   'P 1'
#
loop_
_entity.id
_entity.type
_entity.pdbx_description
1 polymer ?
#
loop_
_entity_poly.entity_id
_entity_poly.type
_entity_poly.pdbx_seq_one_letter_code
_entity_poly.pdbx_strand_id
1 'polypeptide(L)'
;FYCYKPHAIWGMADVVMLTEPTHDPEKYNMIQPKTDADWYTKSYVASKDALKNIQIGWGTSLESKSPAIVEFFNNFQLTSDDVSWLAYEVSVMKRDPAEVARDWMSKNEGIVDGWLGL
;
A
#
# COMPACT_ATOMS: atom_id res chain seq x y z
N PHE A 1 1.24 18.63 -4.82
CA PHE A 1 2.10 17.69 -5.58
C PHE A 1 1.37 16.35 -5.64
N TYR A 2 1.71 15.46 -6.59
CA TYR A 2 1.16 14.11 -6.60
C TYR A 2 1.81 13.26 -5.51
N CYS A 3 1.00 12.52 -4.76
CA CYS A 3 1.46 11.54 -3.79
C CYS A 3 0.42 10.43 -3.63
N TYR A 4 0.81 9.34 -2.95
CA TYR A 4 -0.05 8.23 -2.60
C TYR A 4 0.04 7.97 -1.09
N LYS A 5 -1.00 7.34 -0.53
CA LYS A 5 -0.98 6.78 0.81
C LYS A 5 -1.07 5.26 0.67
N PRO A 6 -0.15 4.48 1.28
CA PRO A 6 0.84 4.86 2.30
C PRO A 6 2.16 5.44 1.76
N HIS A 7 2.78 6.38 2.50
CA HIS A 7 4.11 6.98 2.19
C HIS A 7 4.73 7.69 3.42
N ALA A 8 6.05 7.86 3.50
CA ALA A 8 6.71 8.50 4.65
C ALA A 8 6.34 9.98 4.85
N ILE A 9 5.97 10.69 3.77
CA ILE A 9 5.63 12.13 3.80
C ILE A 9 4.48 12.44 4.78
N TRP A 10 3.57 11.48 4.99
CA TRP A 10 2.44 11.60 5.91
C TRP A 10 2.87 11.72 7.37
N GLY A 11 4.11 11.33 7.71
CA GLY A 11 4.72 11.57 9.03
C GLY A 11 5.74 12.72 9.07
N MET A 12 6.12 13.27 7.91
CA MET A 12 7.11 14.36 7.82
C MET A 12 6.48 15.75 7.84
N ALA A 13 5.23 15.86 7.38
CA ALA A 13 4.54 17.13 7.23
C ALA A 13 3.03 16.94 7.42
N ASP A 14 2.36 18.01 7.84
CA ASP A 14 0.90 18.07 7.89
C ASP A 14 0.34 18.23 6.47
N VAL A 15 0.12 17.10 5.80
CA VAL A 15 -0.43 17.03 4.44
C VAL A 15 -1.81 16.40 4.48
N VAL A 16 -2.69 16.84 3.56
CA VAL A 16 -4.04 16.33 3.41
C VAL A 16 -4.26 15.80 1.99
N MET A 17 -5.02 14.70 1.87
CA MET A 17 -5.53 14.29 0.56
C MET A 17 -6.58 15.29 0.10
N LEU A 18 -6.43 15.82 -1.11
CA LEU A 18 -7.45 16.66 -1.72
C LEU A 18 -8.71 15.83 -2.03
N THR A 19 -9.87 16.44 -1.89
CA THR A 19 -11.14 15.83 -2.27
C THR A 19 -11.27 15.86 -3.79
N GLU A 20 -11.48 14.69 -4.38
CA GLU A 20 -11.73 14.48 -5.80
C GLU A 20 -13.07 13.72 -5.97
N PRO A 21 -13.73 13.80 -7.14
CA PRO A 21 -14.92 13.00 -7.43
C PRO A 21 -14.64 11.51 -7.27
N THR A 22 -15.61 10.73 -6.75
CA THR A 22 -15.49 9.27 -6.63
C THR A 22 -15.06 8.65 -7.95
N HIS A 23 -14.24 7.59 -7.88
CA HIS A 23 -13.77 6.88 -9.06
C HIS A 23 -14.94 6.51 -9.97
N ASP A 24 -14.81 6.90 -11.24
CA ASP A 24 -15.76 6.66 -12.31
C ASP A 24 -14.95 6.14 -13.51
N PRO A 25 -15.07 4.84 -13.85
CA PRO A 25 -14.31 4.23 -14.93
C PRO A 25 -14.52 4.91 -16.30
N GLU A 26 -15.71 5.47 -16.55
CA GLU A 26 -16.00 6.18 -17.81
C GLU A 26 -15.29 7.53 -17.88
N LYS A 27 -14.91 8.08 -16.72
CA LYS A 27 -14.19 9.35 -16.57
C LYS A 27 -12.72 9.17 -16.20
N TYR A 28 -12.20 7.95 -16.28
CA TYR A 28 -10.81 7.62 -15.96
C TYR A 28 -10.14 6.89 -17.14
N ASN A 29 -9.88 7.62 -18.22
CA ASN A 29 -9.09 7.17 -19.36
C ASN A 29 -7.71 7.82 -19.33
N MET A 30 -6.72 7.14 -18.75
CA MET A 30 -5.34 7.61 -18.71
C MET A 30 -4.48 6.86 -19.74
N ILE A 31 -4.02 7.57 -20.77
CA ILE A 31 -3.08 7.03 -21.76
C ILE A 31 -1.67 7.46 -21.35
N GLN A 32 -0.74 6.51 -21.35
CA GLN A 32 0.65 6.78 -20.99
C GLN A 32 1.44 7.32 -22.20
N PRO A 33 2.41 8.23 -22.01
CA PRO A 33 3.23 8.76 -23.10
C PRO A 33 3.94 7.69 -23.95
N LYS A 34 4.29 6.55 -23.33
CA LYS A 34 4.90 5.40 -24.03
C LYS A 34 3.92 4.63 -24.92
N THR A 35 2.63 4.79 -24.70
CA THR A 35 1.56 4.07 -25.41
C THR A 35 1.09 4.86 -26.62
N ASP A 36 1.00 6.20 -26.54
CA ASP A 36 0.57 7.08 -27.62
C ASP A 36 1.27 8.45 -27.50
N ALA A 37 1.77 9.00 -28.61
CA ALA A 37 2.40 10.32 -28.64
C ALA A 37 1.38 11.44 -28.35
N ASP A 38 0.11 11.25 -28.72
CA ASP A 38 -0.99 12.18 -28.47
C ASP A 38 -1.68 11.91 -27.11
N TRP A 39 -1.06 11.17 -26.19
CA TRP A 39 -1.65 10.78 -24.91
C TRP A 39 -2.29 11.95 -24.16
N TYR A 40 -1.69 13.14 -24.22
CA TYR A 40 -2.14 14.31 -23.47
C TYR A 40 -3.52 14.78 -23.93
N THR A 41 -3.78 14.79 -25.24
CA THR A 41 -5.05 15.23 -25.81
C THR A 41 -6.11 14.13 -25.80
N LYS A 42 -5.68 12.86 -25.82
CA LYS A 42 -6.57 11.69 -25.82
C LYS A 42 -6.96 11.20 -24.42
N SER A 43 -6.19 11.57 -23.38
CA SER A 43 -6.52 11.21 -22.00
C SER A 43 -7.66 12.06 -21.46
N TYR A 44 -8.47 11.46 -20.59
CA TYR A 44 -9.53 12.13 -19.85
C TYR A 44 -9.59 11.55 -18.44
N VAL A 45 -9.18 12.33 -17.44
CA VAL A 45 -9.15 11.94 -16.03
C VAL A 45 -9.89 12.99 -15.22
N ALA A 46 -11.15 12.71 -14.89
CA ALA A 46 -12.05 13.63 -14.19
C ALA A 46 -12.67 13.00 -12.92
N SER A 47 -12.11 11.90 -12.44
CA SER A 47 -12.46 11.20 -11.20
C SER A 47 -11.20 10.72 -10.49
N LYS A 48 -11.32 10.29 -9.22
CA LYS A 48 -10.27 9.56 -8.51
C LYS A 48 -9.80 8.35 -9.31
N ASP A 49 -8.55 7.96 -9.12
CA ASP A 49 -8.11 6.62 -9.51
C ASP A 49 -8.87 5.56 -8.70
N ALA A 50 -8.97 4.35 -9.27
CA ALA A 50 -9.50 3.20 -8.55
C ALA A 50 -8.63 2.91 -7.32
N LEU A 51 -9.26 2.60 -6.18
CA LEU A 51 -8.56 2.19 -4.97
C LEU A 51 -7.69 0.96 -5.28
N LYS A 52 -6.40 1.06 -4.95
CA LYS A 52 -5.44 -0.01 -5.18
C LYS A 52 -5.40 -0.95 -3.99
N ASN A 53 -5.34 -2.25 -4.25
CA ASN A 53 -5.11 -3.27 -3.26
C ASN A 53 -3.65 -3.74 -3.35
N ILE A 54 -2.97 -3.80 -2.21
CA ILE A 54 -1.62 -4.36 -2.09
C ILE A 54 -1.77 -5.80 -1.63
N GLN A 55 -1.07 -6.73 -2.29
CA GLN A 55 -1.16 -8.16 -2.02
C GLN A 55 0.24 -8.76 -1.91
N ILE A 56 0.36 -9.81 -1.11
CA ILE A 56 1.54 -10.67 -1.12
C ILE A 56 1.36 -11.65 -2.27
N GLY A 57 2.30 -11.67 -3.20
CA GLY A 57 2.34 -12.68 -4.27
C GLY A 57 3.25 -13.84 -3.87
N TRP A 58 2.81 -15.09 -4.10
CA TRP A 58 3.61 -16.30 -3.90
C TRP A 58 3.47 -17.26 -5.07
N GLY A 59 4.43 -18.18 -5.21
CA GLY A 59 4.34 -19.26 -6.20
C GLY A 59 3.34 -20.32 -5.76
N THR A 60 2.47 -20.78 -6.67
CA THR A 60 1.40 -21.76 -6.38
C THR A 60 1.93 -23.05 -5.74
N SER A 61 3.17 -23.46 -6.05
CA SER A 61 3.80 -24.63 -5.39
C SER A 61 3.96 -24.50 -3.88
N LEU A 62 3.87 -23.29 -3.32
CA LEU A 62 3.97 -23.05 -1.87
C LEU A 62 2.75 -23.61 -1.12
N GLU A 63 1.58 -23.62 -1.76
CA GLU A 63 0.31 -24.09 -1.17
C GLU A 63 0.40 -25.54 -0.68
N SER A 64 1.09 -26.39 -1.43
CA SER A 64 1.32 -27.79 -1.02
C SER A 64 2.54 -27.98 -0.13
N LYS A 65 3.57 -27.14 -0.27
CA LYS A 65 4.83 -27.25 0.49
C LYS A 65 4.71 -26.71 1.92
N SER A 66 3.95 -25.64 2.11
CA SER A 66 3.75 -25.02 3.41
C SER A 66 2.40 -24.28 3.46
N PRO A 67 1.30 -25.02 3.72
CA PRO A 67 -0.02 -24.42 3.87
C PRO A 67 -0.08 -23.36 4.96
N ALA A 68 0.65 -23.53 6.06
CA ALA A 68 0.70 -22.58 7.17
C ALA A 68 1.28 -21.21 6.77
N ILE A 69 2.29 -21.17 5.89
CA ILE A 69 2.84 -19.90 5.38
C ILE A 69 1.82 -19.23 4.45
N VAL A 70 1.10 -20.00 3.64
CA VAL A 70 0.04 -19.46 2.77
C VAL A 70 -1.12 -18.91 3.61
N GLU A 71 -1.51 -19.59 4.67
CA GLU A 71 -2.51 -19.10 5.62
C GLU A 71 -2.05 -17.79 6.27
N PHE A 72 -0.81 -17.72 6.74
CA PHE A 72 -0.22 -16.48 7.24
C PHE A 72 -0.29 -15.34 6.20
N PHE A 73 0.09 -15.59 4.93
CA PHE A 73 0.00 -14.58 3.88
C PHE A 73 -1.43 -14.12 3.58
N ASN A 74 -2.41 -15.02 3.66
CA ASN A 74 -3.82 -14.68 3.49
C ASN A 74 -4.37 -13.84 4.65
N ASN A 75 -3.88 -14.09 5.88
CA ASN A 75 -4.32 -13.36 7.08
C ASN A 75 -3.55 -12.05 7.30
N PHE A 76 -2.36 -11.91 6.69
CA PHE A 76 -1.52 -10.72 6.86
C PHE A 76 -2.24 -9.45 6.40
N GLN A 77 -2.34 -8.48 7.31
CA GLN A 77 -2.95 -7.19 7.03
C GLN A 77 -2.21 -6.07 7.77
N LEU A 78 -1.96 -4.97 7.05
CA LEU A 78 -1.52 -3.70 7.59
C LEU A 78 -2.45 -2.59 7.08
N THR A 79 -2.68 -1.58 7.90
CA THR A 79 -3.37 -0.37 7.46
C THR A 79 -2.42 0.54 6.68
N SER A 80 -2.96 1.51 5.94
CA SER A 80 -2.12 2.53 5.30
C SER A 80 -1.39 3.43 6.30
N ASP A 81 -1.90 3.57 7.52
CA ASP A 81 -1.22 4.33 8.58
C ASP A 81 -0.02 3.56 9.13
N ASP A 82 -0.16 2.25 9.34
CA ASP A 82 0.94 1.37 9.73
C ASP A 82 2.10 1.47 8.73
N VAL A 83 1.81 1.28 7.43
CA VAL A 83 2.84 1.32 6.39
C VAL A 83 3.47 2.71 6.27
N SER A 84 2.71 3.79 6.47
CA SER A 84 3.25 5.16 6.44
C SER A 84 4.19 5.41 7.63
N TRP A 85 3.82 4.95 8.82
CA TRP A 85 4.66 5.01 10.02
C TRP A 85 5.95 4.20 9.85
N LEU A 86 5.84 2.94 9.42
CA LEU A 86 7.00 2.08 9.13
C LEU A 86 7.94 2.73 8.12
N ALA A 87 7.41 3.30 7.04
CA ALA A 87 8.21 3.98 6.02
C ALA A 87 8.92 5.23 6.56
N TYR A 88 8.27 5.99 7.45
CA TYR A 88 8.87 7.15 8.11
C TYR A 88 10.04 6.76 9.02
N GLU A 89 9.83 5.81 9.92
CA GLU A 89 10.85 5.36 10.87
C GLU A 89 12.10 4.82 10.16
N VAL A 90 11.93 4.06 9.07
CA VAL A 90 13.04 3.51 8.31
C VAL A 90 13.69 4.56 7.41
N SER A 91 12.90 5.26 6.59
CA SER A 91 13.46 6.09 5.51
C SER A 91 13.88 7.48 5.96
N VAL A 92 13.24 8.02 6.99
CA VAL A 92 13.47 9.37 7.50
C VAL A 92 14.30 9.32 8.77
N MET A 93 13.85 8.54 9.77
CA MET A 93 14.56 8.43 11.06
C MET A 93 15.77 7.49 11.01
N LYS A 94 15.96 6.78 9.89
CA LYS A 94 17.11 5.88 9.65
C LYS A 94 17.25 4.77 10.70
N ARG A 95 16.15 4.35 11.31
CA ARG A 95 16.14 3.19 12.22
C ARG A 95 16.32 1.89 11.44
N ASP A 96 16.85 0.87 12.11
CA ASP A 96 16.94 -0.47 11.54
C ASP A 96 15.54 -1.03 11.23
N PRO A 97 15.27 -1.54 10.01
CA PRO A 97 13.95 -2.04 9.65
C PRO A 97 13.45 -3.19 10.53
N ALA A 98 14.33 -4.07 11.00
CA ALA A 98 13.93 -5.21 11.82
C ALA A 98 13.57 -4.76 13.25
N GLU A 99 14.28 -3.77 13.79
CA GLU A 99 13.90 -3.15 15.07
C GLU A 99 12.56 -2.41 14.97
N VAL A 100 12.34 -1.64 13.91
CA VAL A 100 11.07 -0.94 13.66
C VAL A 100 9.90 -1.92 13.55
N ALA A 101 10.08 -3.02 12.79
CA ALA A 101 9.06 -4.05 12.67
C ALA A 101 8.75 -4.71 14.02
N ARG A 102 9.77 -5.05 14.82
CA ARG A 102 9.57 -5.61 16.18
C ARG A 102 8.85 -4.66 17.11
N ASP A 103 9.22 -3.38 17.09
CA ASP A 103 8.58 -2.34 17.88
C ASP A 103 7.09 -2.21 17.50
N TRP A 104 6.77 -2.18 16.20
CA TRP A 104 5.38 -2.19 15.74
C TRP A 104 4.63 -3.44 16.20
N MET A 105 5.22 -4.63 16.00
CA MET A 105 4.57 -5.90 16.40
C MET A 105 4.28 -5.95 17.90
N SER A 106 5.21 -5.48 18.75
CA SER A 106 5.02 -5.45 20.21
C SER A 106 3.87 -4.55 20.68
N LYS A 107 3.45 -3.60 19.85
CA LYS A 107 2.33 -2.69 20.13
C LYS A 107 1.03 -3.14 19.48
N ASN A 108 1.08 -4.19 18.65
CA ASN A 108 -0.03 -4.65 17.82
C ASN A 108 -0.19 -6.18 17.93
N GLU A 109 0.08 -6.76 19.10
CA GLU A 109 0.11 -8.21 19.33
C GLU A 109 -1.15 -8.90 18.81
N GLY A 110 -2.35 -8.38 19.12
CA GLY A 110 -3.61 -8.97 18.64
C GLY A 110 -3.78 -8.98 17.11
N ILE A 111 -3.17 -8.03 16.39
CA ILE A 111 -3.15 -8.04 14.92
C ILE A 111 -2.20 -9.14 14.44
N VAL A 112 -1.01 -9.24 15.06
CA VAL A 112 0.01 -10.24 14.72
C VAL A 112 -0.48 -11.66 15.00
N ASP A 113 -1.15 -11.88 16.13
CA ASP A 113 -1.77 -13.14 16.51
C ASP A 113 -2.84 -13.55 15.49
N GLY A 114 -3.63 -12.60 15.01
CA GLY A 114 -4.59 -12.82 13.93
C GLY A 114 -3.94 -13.30 12.62
N TRP A 115 -2.72 -12.85 12.30
CA TRP A 115 -1.98 -13.38 11.14
C TRP A 115 -1.60 -14.85 11.31
N LEU A 116 -1.37 -15.28 12.55
CA LEU A 116 -0.97 -16.63 12.93
C LEU A 116 -2.17 -17.56 13.21
N GLY A 117 -3.40 -17.04 13.15
CA GLY A 117 -4.63 -17.80 13.43
C GLY A 117 -4.84 -18.11 14.92
N LEU A 118 -4.28 -17.29 15.81
CA LEU A 118 -4.32 -17.46 17.28
C LEU A 118 -5.49 -16.71 17.93
#